data_AF-A0A2A5KWT7-F1
#
_entry.id   AF-A0A2A5KWT7-F1
#
_cell.length_a   1.000
_cell.length_b   1.000
_cell.length_c   1.000
_cell.angle_alpha   90.00
_cell.angle_beta   90.00
_cell.angle_gamma   90.00
#
_symmetry.space_group_name_H-M   'P 1'
#
loop_
_entity.id
_entity.type
_entity.pdbx_description
1 polymer ?
#
loop_
_entity_poly.entity_id
_entity_poly.type
_entity_poly.pdbx_seq_one_letter_code
_entity_poly.pdbx_strand_id
1 'polypeptide(L)'
;MARLGITPAGHKVWTEIEDEFCRLFHFDQFALRQILSHRTARAIRARCCKLGFGRKYRHWGPLERQKLRKLYPEAHREEICAAFHGIPWENIQAVARYYGYRRKKKRYVITGIVAKDQIREFCYDIGWIMRDLDEESGTGNYFQRNGSRRKYPDFKAISRAVKALGGVLEVRWSED
;
A
#
# COMPACT_ATOMS: atom_id res chain seq x y z
N MET A 1 45.44 -3.46 -27.49
CA MET A 1 44.67 -2.39 -26.82
C MET A 1 44.84 -2.55 -25.31
N ALA A 2 45.55 -1.64 -24.65
CA ALA A 2 45.75 -1.69 -23.20
C ALA A 2 44.43 -1.40 -22.48
N ARG A 3 43.99 -2.31 -21.61
CA ARG A 3 42.80 -2.10 -20.76
C ARG A 3 43.21 -1.11 -19.67
N LEU A 4 42.84 0.16 -19.82
CA LEU A 4 43.17 1.28 -18.89
C LEU A 4 42.57 1.15 -17.49
N GLY A 5 42.06 -0.03 -17.10
CA GLY A 5 41.40 -0.24 -15.81
C GLY A 5 40.12 0.60 -15.63
N ILE A 6 39.55 1.12 -16.72
CA ILE A 6 38.37 1.99 -16.73
C ILE A 6 37.36 1.45 -17.76
N THR A 7 36.08 1.42 -17.40
CA THR A 7 34.98 1.03 -18.30
C THR A 7 34.70 2.15 -19.31
N PRO A 8 34.03 1.86 -20.45
CA PRO A 8 33.62 2.90 -21.41
C PRO A 8 32.77 4.03 -20.80
N ALA A 9 32.12 3.76 -19.66
CA ALA A 9 31.36 4.73 -18.88
C ALA A 9 32.22 5.56 -17.90
N GLY A 10 33.55 5.44 -17.93
CA GLY A 10 34.47 6.20 -17.07
C GLY A 10 34.63 5.66 -15.65
N HIS A 11 34.12 4.45 -15.34
CA HIS A 11 34.23 3.89 -13.99
C HIS A 11 35.45 2.97 -13.86
N LYS A 12 36.18 3.05 -12.74
CA LYS A 12 37.27 2.12 -12.44
C LYS A 12 36.77 0.66 -12.46
N VAL A 13 37.48 -0.23 -13.14
CA VAL A 13 37.22 -1.67 -13.18
C VAL A 13 37.52 -2.26 -11.80
N TRP A 14 36.74 -3.27 -11.40
CA TRP A 14 36.97 -3.99 -10.14
C TRP A 14 38.20 -4.87 -10.24
N THR A 15 39.12 -4.77 -9.28
CA THR A 15 40.30 -5.65 -9.22
C THR A 15 39.99 -6.92 -8.43
N GLU A 16 40.81 -7.96 -8.62
CA GLU A 16 40.66 -9.23 -7.89
C GLU A 16 40.84 -9.05 -6.37
N ILE A 17 41.75 -8.16 -5.96
CA ILE A 17 41.98 -7.79 -4.56
C ILE A 17 40.72 -7.14 -3.96
N GLU A 18 40.08 -6.22 -4.69
CA GLU A 18 38.83 -5.59 -4.25
C GLU A 18 37.70 -6.63 -4.10
N ASP A 19 37.63 -7.62 -5.00
CA ASP A 19 36.68 -8.72 -4.92
C ASP A 19 36.94 -9.63 -3.72
N GLU A 20 38.21 -9.89 -3.39
CA GLU A 20 38.59 -10.69 -2.23
C GLU A 20 38.17 -10.01 -0.93
N PHE A 21 38.40 -8.69 -0.80
CA PHE A 21 37.86 -7.93 0.32
C PHE A 21 36.33 -8.01 0.37
N CYS A 22 35.64 -7.89 -0.77
CA CYS A 22 34.18 -8.05 -0.82
C CYS A 22 33.73 -9.44 -0.37
N ARG A 23 34.47 -10.51 -0.67
CA ARG A 23 34.14 -11.88 -0.20
C ARG A 23 34.35 -12.02 1.30
N LEU A 24 35.48 -11.55 1.81
CA LEU A 24 35.86 -11.68 3.22
C LEU A 24 34.99 -10.83 4.13
N PHE A 25 34.72 -9.57 3.77
CA PHE A 25 34.06 -8.60 4.63
C PHE A 25 32.62 -8.27 4.20
N HIS A 26 31.96 -9.11 3.39
CA HIS A 26 30.58 -8.86 2.93
C HIS A 26 29.57 -8.61 4.08
N PHE A 27 29.77 -9.25 5.22
CA PHE A 27 28.93 -9.10 6.42
C PHE A 27 29.10 -7.72 7.09
N ASP A 28 30.29 -7.13 7.02
CA ASP A 28 30.61 -5.83 7.59
C ASP A 28 30.77 -4.76 6.50
N GLN A 29 29.63 -4.16 6.18
CA GLN A 29 29.55 -3.07 5.20
C GLN A 29 30.26 -1.79 5.68
N PHE A 30 30.54 -1.64 6.98
CA PHE A 30 31.28 -0.49 7.50
C PHE A 30 32.78 -0.68 7.24
N ALA A 31 33.33 -1.85 7.58
CA ALA A 31 34.72 -2.19 7.30
C ALA A 31 35.05 -2.10 5.80
N LEU A 32 34.17 -2.61 4.93
CA LEU A 32 34.35 -2.51 3.48
C LEU A 32 34.43 -1.06 2.97
N ARG A 33 33.69 -0.13 3.57
CA ARG A 33 33.73 1.29 3.18
C ARG A 33 35.04 1.96 3.58
N GLN A 34 35.66 1.51 4.67
CA GLN A 34 36.97 2.02 5.10
C GLN A 34 38.09 1.47 4.23
N ILE A 35 38.05 0.16 3.93
CA ILE A 35 39.05 -0.51 3.08
C ILE A 35 38.96 -0.02 1.62
N LEU A 36 37.74 0.13 1.10
CA LEU A 36 37.47 0.59 -0.27
C LEU A 36 36.97 2.03 -0.28
N SER A 37 37.68 2.93 0.40
CA SER A 37 37.30 4.35 0.55
C SER A 37 37.23 5.12 -0.78
N HIS A 38 37.94 4.64 -1.81
CA HIS A 38 37.87 5.18 -3.18
C HIS A 38 36.62 4.72 -3.96
N ARG A 39 35.80 3.82 -3.40
CA ARG A 39 34.56 3.34 -3.99
C ARG A 39 33.36 3.87 -3.21
N THR A 40 32.29 4.19 -3.93
CA THR A 40 31.05 4.58 -3.26
C THR A 40 30.41 3.38 -2.57
N ALA A 41 29.74 3.62 -1.43
CA ALA A 41 29.01 2.58 -0.70
C ALA A 41 28.00 1.81 -1.57
N ARG A 42 27.38 2.49 -2.55
CA ARG A 42 26.46 1.87 -3.52
C ARG A 42 27.20 0.91 -4.46
N ALA A 43 28.39 1.27 -4.94
CA ALA A 43 29.20 0.43 -5.80
C ALA A 43 29.64 -0.85 -5.07
N ILE A 44 30.10 -0.72 -3.82
CA ILE A 44 30.48 -1.86 -2.95
C ILE A 44 29.29 -2.81 -2.78
N ARG A 45 28.13 -2.28 -2.37
CA ARG A 45 26.91 -3.10 -2.20
C ARG A 45 26.52 -3.81 -3.49
N ALA A 46 26.53 -3.10 -4.62
CA ALA A 46 26.20 -3.69 -5.92
C ALA A 46 27.19 -4.80 -6.32
N ARG A 47 28.48 -4.64 -5.98
CA ARG A 47 29.49 -5.67 -6.23
C ARG A 47 29.30 -6.90 -5.35
N CYS A 48 29.08 -6.74 -4.05
CA CYS A 48 28.72 -7.85 -3.16
C CYS A 48 27.49 -8.61 -3.67
N CYS A 49 26.47 -7.89 -4.16
CA CYS A 49 25.30 -8.51 -4.79
C CYS A 49 25.67 -9.31 -6.04
N LYS A 50 26.52 -8.77 -6.93
CA LYS A 50 26.99 -9.44 -8.15
C LYS A 50 27.82 -10.69 -7.83
N LEU A 51 28.56 -10.68 -6.73
CA LEU A 51 29.32 -11.83 -6.22
C LEU A 51 28.43 -12.87 -5.51
N GLY A 52 27.13 -12.63 -5.37
CA GLY A 52 26.18 -13.59 -4.80
C GLY A 52 25.90 -13.41 -3.31
N PHE A 53 26.55 -12.46 -2.64
CA PHE A 53 26.32 -12.12 -1.22
C PHE A 53 25.13 -11.16 -1.01
N GLY A 54 24.44 -10.80 -2.09
CA GLY A 54 23.25 -9.96 -2.03
C GLY A 54 22.04 -10.71 -1.48
N ARG A 55 21.06 -9.95 -0.97
CA ARG A 55 19.76 -10.51 -0.63
C ARG A 55 19.10 -11.04 -1.90
N LYS A 56 18.83 -12.35 -1.93
CA LYS A 56 18.06 -12.97 -3.02
C LYS A 56 16.61 -12.52 -2.92
N TYR A 57 16.13 -11.79 -3.92
CA TYR A 57 14.71 -11.45 -4.03
C TYR A 57 13.96 -12.65 -4.59
N ARG A 58 12.84 -13.00 -3.97
CA ARG A 58 11.92 -13.98 -4.55
C ARG A 58 11.28 -13.37 -5.79
N HIS A 59 11.41 -14.03 -6.92
CA HIS A 59 10.67 -13.70 -8.12
C HIS A 59 9.24 -14.21 -7.99
N TRP A 60 8.27 -13.34 -8.26
CA TRP A 60 6.85 -13.71 -8.29
C TRP A 60 6.49 -14.23 -9.67
N GLY A 61 6.17 -15.51 -9.75
CA GLY A 61 5.82 -16.18 -11.01
C GLY A 61 4.48 -15.70 -11.58
N PRO A 62 4.21 -15.90 -12.88
CA PRO A 62 2.94 -15.52 -13.50
C PRO A 62 1.71 -16.11 -12.80
N LEU A 63 1.79 -17.39 -12.40
CA LEU A 63 0.71 -18.11 -11.70
C LEU A 63 0.45 -17.51 -10.31
N GLU A 64 1.50 -17.20 -9.55
CA GLU A 64 1.38 -16.59 -8.23
C GLU A 64 0.73 -15.20 -8.32
N ARG A 65 1.08 -14.42 -9.34
CA ARG A 65 0.46 -13.11 -9.60
C ARG A 65 -1.01 -13.24 -9.96
N GLN A 66 -1.38 -14.21 -10.79
CA GLN A 66 -2.77 -14.45 -11.16
C GLN A 66 -3.59 -14.91 -9.94
N LYS A 67 -3.03 -15.80 -9.12
CA LYS A 67 -3.63 -16.26 -7.86
C LYS A 67 -3.83 -15.09 -6.90
N LEU A 68 -2.81 -14.25 -6.73
CA LEU A 68 -2.89 -13.06 -5.87
C LEU A 68 -3.95 -12.07 -6.38
N ARG A 69 -4.01 -11.82 -7.70
CA ARG A 69 -5.01 -10.92 -8.29
C ARG A 69 -6.44 -11.36 -7.99
N LYS A 70 -6.72 -12.66 -8.00
CA LYS A 70 -8.05 -13.21 -7.72
C LYS A 70 -8.38 -13.18 -6.23
N LEU A 71 -7.44 -13.57 -5.36
CA LEU A 71 -7.70 -13.70 -3.92
C LEU A 71 -7.66 -12.35 -3.19
N TYR A 72 -6.74 -11.45 -3.54
CA TYR A 72 -6.48 -10.24 -2.77
C TYR A 72 -7.69 -9.30 -2.57
N PRO A 73 -8.61 -9.13 -3.55
CA PRO A 73 -9.77 -8.27 -3.39
C PRO A 73 -10.76 -8.71 -2.31
N GLU A 74 -10.97 -10.01 -2.14
CA GLU A 74 -12.08 -10.58 -1.34
C GLU A 74 -11.62 -11.41 -0.14
N ALA A 75 -10.58 -12.22 -0.32
CA ALA A 75 -10.16 -13.22 0.66
C ALA A 75 -9.66 -12.56 1.96
N HIS A 76 -9.81 -13.27 3.08
CA HIS A 76 -9.29 -12.82 4.37
C HIS A 76 -7.75 -12.88 4.41
N ARG A 77 -7.12 -12.17 5.36
CA ARG A 77 -5.64 -12.18 5.51
C ARG A 77 -5.12 -13.60 5.67
N GLU A 78 -5.79 -14.40 6.49
CA GLU A 78 -5.40 -15.78 6.81
C GLU A 78 -5.46 -16.69 5.58
N GLU A 79 -6.54 -16.59 4.79
CA GLU A 79 -6.69 -17.34 3.54
C GLU A 79 -5.60 -16.99 2.53
N ILE A 80 -5.21 -15.72 2.43
CA ILE A 80 -4.10 -15.29 1.55
C ILE A 80 -2.77 -15.84 2.07
N CYS A 81 -2.52 -15.82 3.37
CA CYS A 81 -1.31 -16.40 3.96
C CYS A 81 -1.27 -17.93 3.74
N ALA A 82 -2.41 -18.62 3.87
CA ALA A 82 -2.55 -20.04 3.55
C ALA A 82 -2.39 -20.31 2.05
N ALA A 83 -2.81 -19.39 1.17
CA ALA A 83 -2.59 -19.55 -0.27
C ALA A 83 -1.12 -19.43 -0.69
N PHE A 84 -0.29 -18.75 0.12
CA PHE A 84 1.12 -18.44 -0.12
C PHE A 84 2.00 -18.83 1.07
N HIS A 85 2.10 -20.14 1.32
CA HIS A 85 2.93 -20.69 2.40
C HIS A 85 4.38 -20.18 2.33
N GLY A 86 4.92 -19.77 3.49
CA GLY A 86 6.30 -19.29 3.62
C GLY A 86 6.54 -17.87 3.12
N ILE A 87 5.51 -17.13 2.68
CA ILE A 87 5.63 -15.71 2.37
C ILE A 87 5.08 -14.88 3.52
N PRO A 88 5.88 -13.99 4.14
CA PRO A 88 5.37 -13.10 5.16
C PRO A 88 4.37 -12.10 4.55
N TRP A 89 3.36 -11.73 5.33
CA TRP A 89 2.25 -10.88 4.89
C TRP A 89 2.72 -9.54 4.30
N GLU A 90 3.79 -8.97 4.85
CA GLU A 90 4.40 -7.71 4.42
C GLU A 90 4.87 -7.79 2.96
N ASN A 91 5.47 -8.92 2.57
CA ASN A 91 5.92 -9.15 1.20
C ASN A 91 4.73 -9.29 0.24
N ILE A 92 3.68 -10.01 0.64
CA ILE A 92 2.45 -10.14 -0.15
C ILE A 92 1.81 -8.76 -0.36
N GLN A 93 1.77 -7.94 0.71
CA GLN A 93 1.22 -6.59 0.64
C GLN A 93 2.07 -5.66 -0.23
N ALA A 94 3.40 -5.75 -0.16
CA ALA A 94 4.30 -4.98 -1.02
C ALA A 94 4.08 -5.32 -2.50
N VAL A 95 3.91 -6.60 -2.81
CA VAL A 95 3.66 -7.09 -4.17
C VAL A 95 2.29 -6.66 -4.67
N ALA A 96 1.25 -6.78 -3.84
CA ALA A 96 -0.08 -6.29 -4.19
C ALA A 96 -0.08 -4.78 -4.48
N ARG A 97 0.64 -3.97 -3.69
CA ARG A 97 0.81 -2.53 -3.96
C ARG A 97 1.55 -2.28 -5.28
N TYR A 98 2.63 -3.01 -5.54
CA TYR A 98 3.44 -2.88 -6.75
C TYR A 98 2.61 -3.16 -8.02
N TYR A 99 1.76 -4.18 -7.99
CA TYR A 99 0.86 -4.53 -9.10
C TYR A 99 -0.50 -3.82 -9.06
N GLY A 100 -0.73 -2.93 -8.10
CA GLY A 100 -1.98 -2.18 -7.97
C GLY A 100 -3.20 -3.00 -7.54
N TYR A 101 -3.03 -4.21 -7.01
CA TYR A 101 -4.13 -5.00 -6.47
C TYR A 101 -4.63 -4.37 -5.17
N ARG A 102 -5.90 -3.98 -5.15
CA ARG A 102 -6.56 -3.35 -3.99
C ARG A 102 -7.58 -4.31 -3.41
N ARG A 103 -7.76 -4.25 -2.08
CA ARG A 103 -8.87 -4.94 -1.41
C ARG A 103 -10.17 -4.23 -1.72
N LYS A 104 -11.29 -4.96 -1.82
CA LYS A 104 -12.61 -4.35 -1.91
C LYS A 104 -12.85 -3.46 -0.69
N LYS A 105 -13.45 -2.30 -0.91
CA LYS A 105 -13.79 -1.38 0.17
C LYS A 105 -14.77 -2.10 1.11
N LYS A 106 -14.53 -2.04 2.40
CA LYS A 106 -15.51 -2.53 3.38
C LYS A 106 -16.71 -1.59 3.39
N ARG A 107 -17.89 -2.13 3.67
CA ARG A 107 -19.08 -1.31 3.98
C ARG A 107 -18.77 -0.35 5.12
N TYR A 108 -19.37 0.83 5.08
CA TYR A 108 -19.21 1.81 6.15
C TYR A 108 -19.83 1.28 7.46
N VAL A 109 -19.22 1.62 8.58
CA VAL A 109 -19.72 1.26 9.91
C VAL A 109 -21.06 1.95 10.16
N ILE A 110 -22.04 1.17 10.63
CA ILE A 110 -23.37 1.62 11.04
C ILE A 110 -23.24 2.43 12.33
N THR A 111 -23.87 3.61 12.35
CA THR A 111 -23.81 4.61 13.43
C THR A 111 -24.98 4.52 14.40
N GLY A 112 -26.03 3.77 14.06
CA GLY A 112 -27.24 3.60 14.87
C GLY A 112 -28.29 4.69 14.64
N ILE A 113 -28.02 5.65 13.74
CA ILE A 113 -28.94 6.71 13.35
C ILE A 113 -29.41 6.38 11.93
N VAL A 114 -30.67 5.97 11.79
CA VAL A 114 -31.26 5.46 10.54
C VAL A 114 -30.94 6.36 9.33
N ALA A 115 -31.15 7.66 9.45
CA ALA A 115 -30.90 8.60 8.36
C ALA A 115 -29.42 8.65 7.93
N LYS A 116 -28.47 8.50 8.87
CA LYS A 116 -27.04 8.44 8.53
C LYS A 116 -26.66 7.11 7.90
N ASP A 117 -27.24 6.02 8.40
CA ASP A 117 -26.91 4.68 7.96
C ASP A 117 -27.41 4.44 6.53
N GLN A 118 -28.60 4.95 6.19
CA GLN A 118 -29.13 4.96 4.81
C GLN A 118 -28.23 5.75 3.85
N ILE A 119 -27.77 6.95 4.25
CA ILE A 119 -26.83 7.76 3.44
C ILE A 119 -25.52 6.98 3.22
N ARG A 120 -25.01 6.32 4.26
CA ARG A 120 -23.77 5.56 4.19
C ARG A 120 -23.90 4.34 3.29
N GLU A 121 -25.01 3.63 3.36
CA GLU A 121 -25.31 2.49 2.48
C GLU A 121 -25.36 2.96 1.02
N PHE A 122 -26.12 4.02 0.75
CA PHE A 122 -26.24 4.57 -0.61
C PHE A 122 -24.91 5.06 -1.18
N CYS A 123 -24.09 5.76 -0.37
CA CYS A 123 -22.76 6.16 -0.78
C CYS A 123 -21.85 4.97 -1.09
N TYR A 124 -22.01 3.85 -0.37
CA TYR A 124 -21.25 2.64 -0.65
C TYR A 124 -21.66 2.04 -2.00
N ASP A 125 -22.95 2.02 -2.32
CA ASP A 125 -23.48 1.49 -3.58
C ASP A 125 -23.05 2.30 -4.79
N ILE A 126 -23.04 3.63 -4.68
CA ILE A 126 -22.53 4.54 -5.73
C ILE A 126 -20.98 4.55 -5.79
N GLY A 127 -20.31 4.02 -4.77
CA GLY A 127 -18.85 3.97 -4.69
C GLY A 127 -18.18 5.26 -4.20
N TRP A 128 -18.98 6.25 -3.76
CA TRP A 128 -18.53 7.51 -3.19
C TRP A 128 -17.84 7.30 -1.84
N ILE A 129 -16.77 8.06 -1.60
CA ILE A 129 -16.19 8.16 -0.26
C ILE A 129 -16.91 9.23 0.58
N MET A 130 -16.91 9.06 1.91
CA MET A 130 -17.51 10.06 2.81
C MET A 130 -16.93 11.47 2.62
N ARG A 131 -15.70 11.56 2.09
CA ARG A 131 -15.09 12.84 1.69
C ARG A 131 -15.81 13.46 0.49
N ASP A 132 -16.08 12.68 -0.55
CA ASP A 132 -16.81 13.14 -1.73
C ASP A 132 -18.21 13.63 -1.32
N LEU A 133 -18.88 12.90 -0.42
CA LEU A 133 -20.16 13.33 0.13
C LEU A 133 -20.05 14.66 0.89
N ASP A 134 -19.05 14.81 1.76
CA ASP A 134 -18.85 16.04 2.53
C ASP A 134 -18.51 17.24 1.63
N GLU A 135 -17.81 17.01 0.52
CA GLU A 135 -17.44 18.01 -0.50
C GLU A 135 -18.68 18.45 -1.29
N GLU A 136 -19.44 17.49 -1.83
CA GLU A 136 -20.65 17.77 -2.61
C GLU A 136 -21.76 18.42 -1.78
N SER A 137 -21.92 17.98 -0.52
CA SER A 137 -22.96 18.52 0.37
C SER A 137 -22.54 19.78 1.13
N GLY A 138 -21.27 20.19 1.03
CA GLY A 138 -20.73 21.35 1.74
C GLY A 138 -20.85 21.22 3.27
N THR A 139 -20.73 20.00 3.80
CA THR A 139 -20.79 19.70 5.25
C THR A 139 -19.40 19.62 5.89
N GLY A 140 -18.35 19.80 5.10
CA GLY A 140 -16.97 19.93 5.55
C GLY A 140 -16.34 18.59 5.90
N ASN A 141 -16.44 18.16 7.16
CA ASN A 141 -15.87 16.89 7.64
C ASN A 141 -16.88 16.11 8.49
N TYR A 142 -18.18 16.36 8.30
CA TYR A 142 -19.23 15.82 9.15
C TYR A 142 -19.33 14.31 9.00
N PHE A 143 -19.47 13.81 7.77
CA PHE A 143 -19.62 12.37 7.50
C PHE A 143 -18.29 11.62 7.62
N GLN A 144 -17.17 12.29 7.36
CA GLN A 144 -15.82 11.77 7.60
C GLN A 144 -15.55 11.47 9.08
N ARG A 145 -15.99 12.32 10.01
CA ARG A 145 -15.79 12.14 11.47
C ARG A 145 -16.87 11.27 12.13
N ASN A 146 -17.57 10.45 11.35
CA ASN A 146 -18.72 9.66 11.82
C ASN A 146 -19.83 10.52 12.47
N GLY A 147 -19.88 11.81 12.13
CA GLY A 147 -20.76 12.81 12.75
C GLY A 147 -20.49 13.08 14.24
N SER A 148 -19.29 12.83 14.76
CA SER A 148 -19.01 12.84 16.20
C SER A 148 -18.53 14.17 16.78
N ARG A 149 -19.37 14.70 17.68
CA ARG A 149 -19.06 15.24 19.02
C ARG A 149 -20.33 15.67 19.76
N ARG A 150 -21.45 15.84 19.04
CA ARG A 150 -22.72 16.30 19.61
C ARG A 150 -23.63 15.13 19.95
N LYS A 151 -24.35 15.27 21.07
CA LYS A 151 -25.37 14.31 21.55
C LYS A 151 -26.49 14.07 20.53
N TYR A 152 -26.69 15.00 19.59
CA TYR A 152 -27.76 14.95 18.59
C TYR A 152 -27.21 15.04 17.15
N PRO A 153 -27.82 14.31 16.20
CA PRO A 153 -27.50 14.42 14.77
C PRO A 153 -27.76 15.83 14.25
N ASP A 154 -26.96 16.28 13.29
CA ASP A 154 -27.19 17.55 12.62
C ASP A 154 -28.10 17.30 11.41
N PHE A 155 -29.39 17.55 11.60
CA PHE A 155 -30.40 17.36 10.56
C PHE A 155 -30.18 18.26 9.34
N LYS A 156 -29.51 19.41 9.50
CA LYS A 156 -29.17 20.28 8.36
C LYS A 156 -28.10 19.64 7.49
N ALA A 157 -27.08 19.04 8.11
CA ALA A 157 -26.06 18.29 7.38
C ALA A 157 -26.64 17.06 6.67
N ILE A 158 -27.54 16.34 7.35
CA ILE A 158 -28.26 15.18 6.77
C ILE A 158 -29.11 15.62 5.57
N SER A 159 -29.90 16.68 5.71
CA SER A 159 -30.73 17.21 4.62
C SER A 159 -29.91 17.63 3.39
N ARG A 160 -28.76 18.30 3.59
CA ARG A 160 -27.86 18.66 2.50
C ARG A 160 -27.27 17.45 1.80
N ALA A 161 -26.86 16.44 2.55
CA ALA A 161 -26.35 15.19 1.98
C ALA A 161 -27.42 14.44 1.18
N VAL A 162 -28.64 14.34 1.70
CA VAL A 162 -29.76 13.73 0.98
C VAL A 162 -30.02 14.47 -0.34
N LYS A 163 -30.01 15.80 -0.32
CA LYS A 163 -30.17 16.62 -1.54
C LYS A 163 -29.02 16.42 -2.54
N ALA A 164 -27.77 16.37 -2.07
CA ALA A 164 -26.60 16.13 -2.91
C ALA A 164 -26.63 14.75 -3.58
N LEU A 165 -27.19 13.76 -2.89
CA LEU A 165 -27.40 12.41 -3.40
C LEU A 165 -28.65 12.27 -4.27
N GLY A 166 -29.44 13.34 -4.45
CA GLY A 166 -30.69 13.32 -5.22
C GLY A 166 -31.87 12.64 -4.50
N GLY A 167 -31.77 12.41 -3.20
CA GLY A 167 -32.82 11.79 -2.39
C GLY A 167 -33.81 12.80 -1.80
N VAL A 168 -34.83 12.26 -1.12
CA VAL A 168 -35.84 13.02 -0.37
C VAL A 168 -35.83 12.55 1.09
N LEU A 169 -35.87 13.49 2.03
CA LEU A 169 -35.97 13.18 3.46
C LEU A 169 -37.46 13.07 3.83
N GLU A 170 -37.93 11.85 4.10
CA GLU A 170 -39.29 11.60 4.59
C GLU A 170 -39.29 11.39 6.10
N VAL A 171 -40.29 11.97 6.78
CA VAL A 171 -40.61 11.67 8.18
C VAL A 171 -41.85 10.79 8.18
N ARG A 172 -41.71 9.56 8.67
CA ARG A 172 -42.83 8.65 8.90
C ARG A 172 -43.12 8.61 10.39
N TRP A 173 -44.35 8.91 10.77
CA TRP A 173 -44.83 8.73 12.12
C TRP A 173 -45.29 7.29 12.29
N SER A 174 -45.02 6.70 13.46
CA SER A 174 -45.68 5.46 13.86
C SER A 174 -47.17 5.75 13.91
N GLU A 175 -47.98 5.02 13.16
CA GLU A 175 -49.42 4.96 13.40
C GLU A 175 -49.64 4.05 14.62
N ASP A 176 -49.54 4.63 15.81
CA ASP A 176 -50.12 4.07 17.05
C ASP A 176 -51.24 5.00 17.54
#